data_AF-A0A679HTC1-F1
#
_entry.id   AF-A0A679HTC1-F1
#
_cell.length_a   1.000
_cell.length_b   1.000
_cell.length_c   1.000
_cell.angle_alpha   90.00
_cell.angle_beta   90.00
_cell.angle_gamma   90.00
#
_symmetry.space_group_name_H-M   'P 1'
#
loop_
_entity.id
_entity.type
_entity.pdbx_description
1 polymer ?
#
loop_
_entity_poly.entity_id
_entity_poly.type
_entity_poly.pdbx_seq_one_letter_code
_entity_poly.pdbx_strand_id
1 'polypeptide(L)'
;MAELATLKEYLSVLKPKVLLWVYCETNDLTDLIQERRSLLINYLDPLYTQGLVLKQREIDDALMSYTELMAFGGTATIRLAGLLRGLFQVDNYNGRVEELIKLSYVWKLLAGIFKPTPESSVEQVTPSVSPQDLDLFKQIVKSAKDTVYDWGGKMIFVYLPQFERYAETGQANPHYQTVLSIVSELKIPIVDIVPVFWRQPDPLDLFPFRQPAHYTPEGYDIVAQEIRRFLQMEMPLQSSPPL
;
A
#
# COMPACT_ATOMS: atom_id res chain seq x y z
N MET A 1 -0.40 11.68 0.19
CA MET A 1 0.42 12.87 -0.14
C MET A 1 1.81 12.45 -0.56
N ALA A 2 2.37 11.43 0.09
CA ALA A 2 3.63 10.82 -0.31
C ALA A 2 3.65 10.48 -1.81
N GLU A 3 2.54 10.02 -2.37
CA GLU A 3 2.41 9.70 -3.79
C GLU A 3 2.62 10.92 -4.70
N LEU A 4 2.09 12.10 -4.31
CA LEU A 4 2.32 13.36 -5.05
C LEU A 4 3.78 13.80 -4.95
N ALA A 5 4.40 13.64 -3.78
CA ALA A 5 5.82 13.93 -3.59
C ALA A 5 6.68 13.00 -4.47
N THR A 6 6.42 11.69 -4.47
CA THR A 6 7.11 10.72 -5.32
C THR A 6 6.95 11.05 -6.80
N LEU A 7 5.74 11.39 -7.23
CA LEU A 7 5.46 11.84 -8.60
C LEU A 7 6.34 13.04 -8.98
N LYS A 8 6.34 14.08 -8.15
CA LYS A 8 7.07 15.32 -8.44
C LYS A 8 8.59 15.14 -8.43
N GLU A 9 9.12 14.38 -7.47
CA GLU A 9 10.56 14.21 -7.29
C GLU A 9 11.19 13.25 -8.30
N TYR A 10 10.52 12.14 -8.61
CA TYR A 10 11.12 11.06 -9.40
C TYR A 10 10.50 10.96 -10.79
N LEU A 11 9.16 10.98 -10.87
CA LEU A 11 8.48 10.69 -12.12
C LEU A 11 8.48 11.89 -13.09
N SER A 12 8.63 13.12 -12.59
CA SER A 12 8.84 14.31 -13.45
C SER A 12 10.12 14.23 -14.28
N VAL A 13 11.11 13.43 -13.85
CA VAL A 13 12.34 13.16 -14.60
C VAL A 13 12.10 12.06 -15.63
N LEU A 14 11.42 10.98 -15.24
CA LEU A 14 11.17 9.82 -16.09
C LEU A 14 10.09 10.08 -17.17
N LYS A 15 9.13 10.97 -16.88
CA LYS A 15 8.02 11.38 -17.77
C LYS A 15 7.31 10.18 -18.40
N PRO A 16 6.74 9.27 -17.59
CA PRO A 16 6.06 8.10 -18.13
C PRO A 16 4.85 8.51 -18.98
N LYS A 17 4.59 7.77 -20.06
CA LYS A 17 3.41 7.97 -20.92
C LYS A 17 2.10 7.71 -20.16
N VAL A 18 2.13 6.77 -19.22
CA VAL A 18 0.98 6.37 -18.40
C VAL A 18 1.41 6.32 -16.94
N LEU A 19 0.65 6.98 -16.07
CA LEU A 19 0.76 6.87 -14.61
C LEU A 19 -0.46 6.12 -14.08
N LEU A 20 -0.24 5.02 -13.35
CA LEU A 20 -1.27 4.37 -12.56
C LEU A 20 -1.22 4.93 -11.14
N TRP A 21 -2.25 5.64 -10.73
CA TRP A 21 -2.44 6.11 -9.36
C TRP A 21 -3.27 5.09 -8.61
N VAL A 22 -2.60 4.22 -7.86
CA VAL A 22 -3.22 3.15 -7.09
C VAL A 22 -3.66 3.69 -5.75
N TYR A 23 -4.97 3.73 -5.53
CA TYR A 23 -5.60 4.18 -4.30
C TYR A 23 -6.11 2.99 -3.48
N CYS A 24 -5.73 2.91 -2.22
CA CYS A 24 -6.15 1.88 -1.28
C CYS A 24 -7.31 2.36 -0.39
N GLU A 25 -8.44 1.65 -0.42
CA GLU A 25 -9.63 1.97 0.37
C GLU A 25 -9.37 2.00 1.88
N THR A 26 -8.41 1.21 2.36
CA THR A 26 -8.15 1.00 3.79
C THR A 26 -7.50 2.19 4.48
N ASN A 27 -6.50 2.83 3.87
CA ASN A 27 -5.61 3.74 4.60
C ASN A 27 -5.31 5.08 3.92
N ASP A 28 -5.48 5.25 2.61
CA ASP A 28 -4.99 6.46 1.92
C ASP A 28 -5.62 7.78 2.45
N LEU A 29 -6.94 7.79 2.69
CA LEU A 29 -7.61 8.98 3.24
C LEU A 29 -7.31 9.21 4.72
N THR A 30 -7.09 8.16 5.51
CA THR A 30 -6.74 8.31 6.92
C THR A 30 -5.29 8.72 7.10
N ASP A 31 -4.38 8.20 6.27
CA ASP A 31 -2.95 8.53 6.27
C ASP A 31 -2.74 9.99 5.90
N LEU A 32 -3.55 10.51 4.96
CA LEU A 32 -3.57 11.93 4.59
C LEU A 32 -3.67 12.88 5.79
N ILE A 33 -4.40 12.49 6.83
CA ILE A 33 -4.60 13.30 8.05
C ILE A 33 -3.28 13.53 8.79
N GLN A 34 -2.37 12.54 8.74
CA GLN A 34 -1.04 12.61 9.33
C GLN A 34 -0.03 13.22 8.36
N GLU A 35 -0.07 12.82 7.10
CA GLU A 35 0.86 13.32 6.08
C GLU A 35 0.81 14.85 5.92
N ARG A 36 -0.40 15.44 5.99
CA ARG A 36 -0.57 16.91 5.88
C ARG A 36 0.12 17.71 6.99
N ARG A 37 0.54 17.05 8.08
CA ARG A 37 1.27 17.67 9.19
C ARG A 37 2.79 17.60 9.00
N SER A 38 3.26 16.99 7.91
CA SER A 38 4.67 16.86 7.57
C SER A 38 5.08 17.85 6.48
N LEU A 39 6.36 17.79 6.06
CA LEU A 39 6.87 18.58 4.94
C LEU A 39 6.13 18.30 3.62
N LEU A 40 5.40 17.17 3.52
CA LEU A 40 4.70 16.73 2.32
C LEU A 40 3.65 17.74 1.85
N ILE A 41 3.08 18.56 2.75
CA ILE A 41 2.12 19.62 2.39
C ILE A 41 2.71 20.62 1.40
N ASN A 42 4.03 20.85 1.44
CA ASN A 42 4.71 21.78 0.54
C ASN A 42 4.64 21.33 -0.92
N TYR A 43 4.44 20.04 -1.20
CA TYR A 43 4.25 19.53 -2.56
C TYR A 43 2.93 19.97 -3.22
N LEU A 44 2.05 20.69 -2.53
CA LEU A 44 0.96 21.39 -3.20
C LEU A 44 1.45 22.60 -4.01
N ASP A 45 2.59 23.19 -3.63
CA ASP A 45 3.26 24.20 -4.45
C ASP A 45 3.88 23.52 -5.69
N PRO A 46 3.55 23.95 -6.92
CA PRO A 46 4.13 23.41 -8.14
C PRO A 46 5.64 23.63 -8.27
N LEU A 47 6.23 24.61 -7.57
CA LEU A 47 7.66 24.90 -7.61
C LEU A 47 8.48 24.22 -6.52
N TYR A 48 7.81 23.62 -5.53
CA TYR A 48 8.51 22.98 -4.42
C TYR A 48 9.18 21.67 -4.86
N THR A 49 10.45 21.51 -4.46
CA THR A 49 11.20 20.26 -4.58
C THR A 49 12.23 20.17 -3.46
N GLN A 50 12.52 18.95 -3.04
CA GLN A 50 13.63 18.62 -2.15
C GLN A 50 14.89 18.20 -2.92
N GLY A 51 14.77 17.98 -4.24
CA GLY A 51 15.83 17.48 -5.11
C GLY A 51 16.25 16.05 -4.77
N LEU A 52 15.32 15.19 -4.35
CA LEU A 52 15.61 13.84 -3.86
C LEU A 52 16.31 12.97 -4.89
N VAL A 53 15.95 13.13 -6.17
CA VAL A 53 16.59 12.41 -7.28
C VAL A 53 18.11 12.63 -7.36
N LEU A 54 18.61 13.75 -6.84
CA LEU A 54 20.04 14.08 -6.81
C LEU A 54 20.73 13.62 -5.52
N LYS A 55 19.98 13.10 -4.55
CA LYS A 55 20.44 12.81 -3.18
C LYS A 55 20.47 11.31 -2.86
N GLN A 56 20.55 10.44 -3.87
CA GLN A 56 20.47 8.99 -3.66
C GLN A 56 21.44 8.49 -2.59
N ARG A 57 22.70 8.98 -2.59
CA ARG A 57 23.68 8.60 -1.58
C ARG A 57 23.27 9.01 -0.16
N GLU A 58 22.81 10.24 0.03
CA GLU A 58 22.34 10.72 1.34
C GLU A 58 21.12 9.93 1.83
N ILE A 59 20.22 9.58 0.90
CA ILE A 59 19.03 8.76 1.18
C ILE A 59 19.45 7.35 1.61
N ASP A 60 20.38 6.72 0.87
CA ASP A 60 20.88 5.38 1.18
C ASP A 60 21.58 5.36 2.55
N ASP A 61 22.42 6.35 2.84
CA ASP A 61 23.12 6.47 4.13
C ASP A 61 22.13 6.67 5.29
N ALA A 62 21.08 7.49 5.09
CA ALA A 62 20.03 7.72 6.08
C ALA A 62 19.16 6.48 6.32
N LEU A 63 18.77 5.77 5.24
CA LEU A 63 18.02 4.52 5.34
C LEU A 63 18.83 3.45 6.06
N MET A 64 20.11 3.29 5.74
CA MET A 64 20.99 2.35 6.41
C MET A 64 21.07 2.65 7.91
N SER A 65 21.31 3.91 8.27
CA SER A 65 21.36 4.35 9.68
C SER A 65 20.04 4.09 10.42
N TYR A 66 18.91 4.34 9.78
CA TYR A 66 17.59 4.06 10.34
C TYR A 66 17.37 2.55 10.54
N THR A 67 17.73 1.72 9.56
CA THR A 67 17.59 0.26 9.69
C THR A 67 18.48 -0.31 10.77
N GLU A 68 19.71 0.19 10.94
CA GLU A 68 20.59 -0.18 12.03
C GLU A 68 19.96 0.20 13.38
N LEU A 69 19.50 1.45 13.54
CA LEU A 69 18.83 1.91 14.76
C LEU A 69 17.60 1.05 15.11
N MET A 70 16.76 0.72 14.13
CA MET A 70 15.58 -0.11 14.34
C MET A 70 15.92 -1.58 14.62
N ALA A 71 16.98 -2.11 14.00
CA ALA A 71 17.50 -3.43 14.33
C ALA A 71 18.00 -3.47 15.78
N PHE A 72 18.75 -2.46 16.23
CA PHE A 72 19.23 -2.38 17.62
C PHE A 72 18.12 -2.06 18.64
N GLY A 73 17.05 -1.37 18.24
CA GLY A 73 15.86 -1.10 19.07
C GLY A 73 14.88 -2.28 19.20
N GLY A 74 14.93 -3.24 18.27
CA GLY A 74 14.14 -4.49 18.24
C GLY A 74 14.63 -5.56 19.22
N THR A 75 14.80 -5.21 20.49
CA THR A 75 15.38 -6.09 21.51
C THR A 75 14.58 -7.38 21.76
N ALA A 76 13.32 -7.49 21.33
CA ALA A 76 12.51 -8.71 21.50
C ALA A 76 12.75 -9.77 20.40
N THR A 77 12.79 -9.35 19.13
CA THR A 77 12.94 -10.27 17.98
C THR A 77 14.38 -10.75 17.82
N ILE A 78 15.36 -9.88 18.05
CA ILE A 78 16.79 -10.27 18.06
C ILE A 78 17.11 -11.18 19.25
N ARG A 79 16.47 -10.98 20.42
CA ARG A 79 16.61 -11.92 21.54
C ARG A 79 16.06 -13.29 21.21
N LEU A 80 14.91 -13.37 20.53
CA LEU A 80 14.34 -14.64 20.11
C LEU A 80 15.23 -15.34 19.06
N ALA A 81 15.73 -14.60 18.08
CA ALA A 81 16.67 -15.13 17.08
C ALA A 81 17.98 -15.59 17.73
N GLY A 82 18.51 -14.85 18.71
CA GLY A 82 19.68 -15.25 19.50
C GLY A 82 19.45 -16.49 20.36
N LEU A 83 18.25 -16.63 20.95
CA LEU A 83 17.85 -17.78 21.76
C LEU A 83 17.65 -19.04 20.90
N LEU A 84 17.06 -18.88 19.70
CA LEU A 84 16.98 -19.95 18.71
C LEU A 84 18.37 -20.35 18.19
N ARG A 85 19.27 -19.39 17.94
CA ARG A 85 20.65 -19.67 17.53
C ARG A 85 21.44 -20.45 18.60
N GLY A 86 21.11 -20.26 19.89
CA GLY A 86 21.63 -21.08 20.99
C GLY A 86 21.03 -22.49 21.05
N LEU A 87 19.77 -22.67 20.63
CA LEU A 87 19.11 -23.98 20.54
C LEU A 87 19.55 -24.81 19.32
N PHE A 88 20.00 -24.16 18.25
CA PHE A 88 20.44 -24.81 17.01
C PHE A 88 21.97 -25.01 16.90
N GLN A 89 22.76 -24.65 17.91
CA GLN A 89 24.13 -25.17 18.04
C GLN A 89 24.06 -26.60 18.56
N VAL A 90 23.76 -27.52 17.65
CA VAL A 90 23.94 -28.96 17.87
C VAL A 90 25.40 -29.27 17.61
N ASP A 91 26.23 -29.19 18.65
CA ASP A 91 27.53 -29.85 18.62
C ASP A 91 27.28 -31.35 18.47
N ASN A 92 27.90 -31.92 17.42
CA ASN A 92 27.94 -33.34 17.04
C ASN A 92 27.53 -34.33 18.15
N TYR A 93 26.34 -34.92 18.03
CA TYR A 93 26.02 -36.15 18.75
C TYR A 93 25.24 -37.13 17.86
N ASN A 94 25.89 -38.26 17.59
CA ASN A 94 25.29 -39.41 16.91
C ASN A 94 24.20 -40.02 17.80
N GLY A 95 22.94 -39.88 17.40
CA GLY A 95 21.86 -40.67 17.98
C GLY A 95 20.48 -40.07 17.80
N ARG A 96 19.69 -40.64 16.87
CA ARG A 96 18.22 -40.59 16.78
C ARG A 96 17.56 -39.21 16.89
N VAL A 97 17.22 -38.66 15.73
CA VAL A 97 16.21 -37.61 15.56
C VAL A 97 14.85 -38.16 15.97
N GLU A 98 14.29 -37.71 17.09
CA GLU A 98 12.83 -37.72 17.35
C GLU A 98 12.46 -36.95 18.62
N GLU A 99 12.81 -35.67 18.68
CA GLU A 99 12.02 -34.71 19.46
C GLU A 99 11.60 -33.59 18.52
N LEU A 100 10.50 -33.86 17.81
CA LEU A 100 9.69 -32.85 17.16
C LEU A 100 9.40 -31.76 18.18
N ILE A 101 10.06 -30.60 18.04
CA ILE A 101 9.57 -29.36 18.64
C ILE A 101 8.19 -29.16 18.02
N LYS A 102 7.14 -29.61 18.73
CA LYS A 102 5.77 -29.54 18.23
C LYS A 102 5.51 -28.10 17.84
N LEU A 103 5.01 -27.90 16.62
CA LEU A 103 4.66 -26.59 16.08
C LEU A 103 3.78 -25.78 17.06
N SER A 104 3.02 -26.45 17.92
CA SER A 104 2.25 -25.87 19.02
C SER A 104 3.07 -25.05 20.02
N TYR A 105 4.33 -25.38 20.28
CA TYR A 105 5.21 -24.62 21.16
C TYR A 105 5.73 -23.36 20.49
N VAL A 106 6.09 -23.45 19.21
CA VAL A 106 6.43 -22.28 18.38
C VAL A 106 5.22 -21.37 18.26
N TRP A 107 4.02 -21.92 18.05
CA TRP A 107 2.77 -21.15 18.03
C TRP A 107 2.44 -20.50 19.37
N LYS A 108 2.73 -21.13 20.51
CA LYS A 108 2.54 -20.49 21.83
C LYS A 108 3.53 -19.36 22.09
N LEU A 109 4.77 -19.50 21.62
CA LEU A 109 5.79 -18.44 21.68
C LEU A 109 5.45 -17.28 20.74
N LEU A 110 5.04 -17.57 19.51
CA LEU A 110 4.56 -16.58 18.56
C LEU A 110 3.26 -15.93 19.04
N ALA A 111 2.32 -16.67 19.61
CA ALA A 111 1.09 -16.10 20.18
C ALA A 111 1.36 -15.21 21.40
N GLY A 112 2.49 -15.34 22.10
CA GLY A 112 2.92 -14.41 23.14
C GLY A 112 3.49 -13.09 22.59
N ILE A 113 4.04 -13.12 21.37
CA ILE A 113 4.59 -11.96 20.63
C ILE A 113 3.49 -11.28 19.80
N PHE A 114 2.58 -12.07 19.24
CA PHE A 114 1.34 -11.70 18.55
C PHE A 114 0.14 -11.76 19.47
N LYS A 115 0.31 -11.67 20.79
CA LYS A 115 -0.82 -11.32 21.65
C LYS A 115 -1.22 -9.95 21.12
N PRO A 116 -2.40 -9.76 20.51
CA PRO A 116 -2.94 -8.42 20.50
C PRO A 116 -2.96 -8.06 21.98
N THR A 117 -2.24 -7.00 22.35
CA THR A 117 -2.57 -6.33 23.61
C THR A 117 -4.08 -6.33 23.67
N PRO A 118 -4.73 -6.81 24.75
CA PRO A 118 -6.15 -6.57 24.87
C PRO A 118 -6.26 -5.09 24.64
N GLU A 119 -6.90 -4.70 23.54
CA GLU A 119 -7.31 -3.33 23.35
C GLU A 119 -8.22 -3.11 24.54
N SER A 120 -7.61 -2.62 25.62
CA SER A 120 -8.28 -1.78 26.57
C SER A 120 -9.12 -0.89 25.70
N SER A 121 -10.42 -1.01 25.88
CA SER A 121 -11.53 -0.32 25.23
C SER A 121 -11.40 1.20 25.40
N VAL A 122 -10.28 1.73 24.97
CA VAL A 122 -10.15 3.07 24.46
C VAL A 122 -10.74 2.89 23.07
N GLU A 123 -11.93 3.44 22.84
CA GLU A 123 -12.34 3.78 21.49
C GLU A 123 -11.12 4.44 20.85
N GLN A 124 -10.41 3.71 19.99
CA GLN A 124 -9.43 4.31 19.11
C GLN A 124 -10.28 5.29 18.31
N VAL A 125 -10.17 6.58 18.63
CA VAL A 125 -10.76 7.64 17.83
C VAL A 125 -9.99 7.58 16.52
N THR A 126 -10.42 6.68 15.63
CA THR A 126 -9.97 6.66 14.25
C THR A 126 -10.23 8.07 13.75
N PRO A 127 -9.20 8.81 13.32
CA PRO A 127 -9.40 10.18 12.89
C PRO A 127 -10.43 10.16 11.75
N SER A 128 -11.60 10.70 12.03
CA SER A 128 -12.72 10.72 11.09
C SER A 128 -12.37 11.67 9.95
N VAL A 129 -12.48 11.18 8.71
CA VAL A 129 -12.20 11.95 7.50
C VAL A 129 -13.20 13.10 7.42
N SER A 130 -12.69 14.33 7.49
CA SER A 130 -13.49 15.55 7.41
C SER A 130 -13.73 15.98 5.97
N PRO A 131 -14.71 16.86 5.70
CA PRO A 131 -14.87 17.49 4.39
C PRO A 131 -13.60 18.20 3.91
N GLN A 132 -12.83 18.81 4.81
CA GLN A 132 -11.57 19.46 4.47
C GLN A 132 -10.51 18.46 3.99
N ASP A 133 -10.52 17.22 4.50
CA ASP A 133 -9.61 16.17 4.05
C ASP A 133 -9.96 15.70 2.63
N LEU A 134 -11.26 15.67 2.29
CA LEU A 134 -11.73 15.36 0.94
C LEU A 134 -11.40 16.49 -0.06
N ASP A 135 -11.52 17.74 0.36
CA ASP A 135 -11.09 18.89 -0.46
C ASP A 135 -9.58 18.86 -0.71
N LEU A 136 -8.80 18.50 0.31
CA LEU A 136 -7.36 18.33 0.19
C LEU A 136 -7.00 17.16 -0.73
N PHE A 137 -7.69 16.03 -0.60
CA PHE A 137 -7.54 14.90 -1.52
C PHE A 137 -7.81 15.32 -2.98
N LYS A 138 -8.89 16.07 -3.23
CA LYS A 138 -9.19 16.62 -4.56
C LYS A 138 -8.06 17.51 -5.09
N GLN A 139 -7.49 18.36 -4.25
CA GLN A 139 -6.35 19.21 -4.63
C GLN A 139 -5.11 18.37 -4.98
N ILE A 140 -4.80 17.34 -4.20
CA ILE A 140 -3.68 16.43 -4.42
C ILE A 140 -3.83 15.70 -5.76
N VAL A 141 -4.98 15.05 -5.98
CA VAL A 141 -5.25 14.29 -7.21
C VAL A 141 -5.27 15.22 -8.43
N LYS A 142 -5.81 16.43 -8.30
CA LYS A 142 -5.74 17.45 -9.36
C LYS A 142 -4.29 17.84 -9.66
N SER A 143 -3.49 18.12 -8.63
CA SER A 143 -2.08 18.49 -8.79
C SER A 143 -1.29 17.37 -9.48
N ALA A 144 -1.52 16.12 -9.09
CA ALA A 144 -0.93 14.95 -9.74
C ALA A 144 -1.32 14.86 -11.22
N LYS A 145 -2.62 15.00 -11.52
CA LYS A 145 -3.13 14.97 -12.90
C LYS A 145 -2.49 16.06 -13.76
N ASP A 146 -2.47 17.30 -13.27
CA ASP A 146 -1.92 18.44 -14.01
C ASP A 146 -0.41 18.24 -14.25
N THR A 147 0.33 17.79 -13.22
CA THR A 147 1.75 17.44 -13.32
C THR A 147 2.01 16.42 -14.44
N VAL A 148 1.23 15.34 -14.49
CA VAL A 148 1.36 14.30 -15.54
C VAL A 148 1.00 14.84 -16.92
N TYR A 149 -0.04 15.68 -17.00
CA TYR A 149 -0.49 16.29 -18.24
C TYR A 149 0.55 17.23 -18.84
N ASP A 150 1.31 17.95 -18.01
CA ASP A 150 2.31 18.92 -18.46
C ASP A 150 3.45 18.30 -19.29
N TRP A 151 3.80 17.03 -19.06
CA TRP A 151 4.74 16.29 -19.92
C TRP A 151 4.06 15.43 -20.99
N GLY A 152 2.75 15.56 -21.17
CA GLY A 152 1.97 14.80 -22.15
C GLY A 152 1.66 13.36 -21.73
N GLY A 153 1.75 13.04 -20.45
CA GLY A 153 1.36 11.74 -19.91
C GLY A 153 -0.16 11.64 -19.68
N LYS A 154 -0.64 10.41 -19.47
CA LYS A 154 -2.02 10.11 -19.06
C LYS A 154 -2.02 9.49 -17.66
N MET A 155 -2.76 10.09 -16.74
CA MET A 155 -2.99 9.52 -15.40
C MET A 155 -4.25 8.66 -15.43
N ILE A 156 -4.20 7.48 -14.83
CA ILE A 156 -5.33 6.56 -14.62
C ILE A 156 -5.41 6.29 -13.12
N PHE A 157 -6.61 6.40 -12.56
CA PHE A 157 -6.86 6.12 -11.16
C PHE A 157 -7.32 4.68 -10.98
N VAL A 158 -6.70 3.93 -10.06
CA VAL A 158 -7.05 2.54 -9.78
C VAL A 158 -7.54 2.47 -8.34
N TYR A 159 -8.80 2.08 -8.13
CA TYR A 159 -9.40 1.95 -6.80
C TYR A 159 -9.32 0.50 -6.31
N LEU A 160 -8.59 0.27 -5.21
CA LEU A 160 -8.43 -1.04 -4.59
C LEU A 160 -9.34 -1.19 -3.36
N PRO A 161 -10.24 -2.18 -3.33
CA PRO A 161 -11.17 -2.37 -2.23
C PRO A 161 -10.54 -3.04 -1.00
N GLN A 162 -11.10 -2.75 0.17
CA GLN A 162 -10.69 -3.40 1.43
C GLN A 162 -11.45 -4.69 1.73
N PHE A 163 -10.92 -5.51 2.64
CA PHE A 163 -11.51 -6.77 3.07
C PHE A 163 -12.91 -6.61 3.68
N GLU A 164 -13.09 -5.60 4.54
CA GLU A 164 -14.29 -5.36 5.34
C GLU A 164 -15.55 -5.18 4.48
N ARG A 165 -15.37 -4.77 3.22
CA ARG A 165 -16.43 -4.64 2.23
C ARG A 165 -17.10 -5.98 1.90
N TYR A 166 -16.33 -7.06 1.88
CA TYR A 166 -16.77 -8.40 1.48
C TYR A 166 -17.04 -9.31 2.66
N ALA A 167 -16.58 -8.94 3.86
CA ALA A 167 -16.86 -9.66 5.09
C ALA A 167 -18.36 -9.59 5.47
N GLU A 168 -18.79 -10.43 6.40
CA GLU A 168 -20.20 -10.50 6.84
C GLU A 168 -20.76 -9.15 7.35
N THR A 169 -19.88 -8.24 7.80
CA THR A 169 -20.26 -6.89 8.20
C THR A 169 -20.71 -6.02 7.02
N GLY A 170 -20.27 -6.33 5.79
CA GLY A 170 -20.58 -5.59 4.57
C GLY A 170 -20.21 -4.10 4.61
N GLN A 171 -19.27 -3.72 5.48
CA GLN A 171 -18.95 -2.33 5.76
C GLN A 171 -18.03 -1.78 4.67
N ALA A 172 -18.63 -1.23 3.63
CA ALA A 172 -17.94 -0.41 2.65
C ALA A 172 -17.40 0.88 3.29
N ASN A 173 -16.26 1.38 2.82
CA ASN A 173 -15.77 2.69 3.22
C ASN A 173 -16.83 3.75 2.83
N PRO A 174 -17.28 4.60 3.79
CA PRO A 174 -18.34 5.58 3.54
C PRO A 174 -17.96 6.63 2.49
N HIS A 175 -16.67 6.81 2.21
CA HIS A 175 -16.16 7.77 1.23
C HIS A 175 -15.98 7.19 -0.17
N TYR A 176 -16.28 5.91 -0.40
CA TYR A 176 -16.15 5.25 -1.70
C TYR A 176 -16.77 6.06 -2.85
N GLN A 177 -18.04 6.43 -2.74
CA GLN A 177 -18.73 7.19 -3.79
C GLN A 177 -18.13 8.59 -3.96
N THR A 178 -17.77 9.24 -2.86
CA THR A 178 -17.19 10.59 -2.88
C THR A 178 -15.83 10.62 -3.56
N VAL A 179 -14.96 9.65 -3.27
CA VAL A 179 -13.66 9.51 -3.93
C VAL A 179 -13.83 9.33 -5.44
N LEU A 180 -14.68 8.40 -5.87
CA LEU A 180 -14.92 8.18 -7.30
C LEU A 180 -15.55 9.41 -7.99
N SER A 181 -16.45 10.13 -7.30
CA SER A 181 -17.02 11.38 -7.82
C SER A 181 -15.95 12.45 -8.04
N ILE A 182 -15.07 12.67 -7.06
CA ILE A 182 -13.96 13.63 -7.16
C ILE A 182 -13.06 13.29 -8.37
N VAL A 183 -12.67 12.03 -8.51
CA VAL A 183 -11.79 11.58 -9.60
C VAL A 183 -12.48 11.72 -10.97
N SER A 184 -13.78 11.38 -11.04
CA SER A 184 -14.61 11.54 -12.23
C SER A 184 -14.78 13.01 -12.63
N GLU A 185 -15.03 13.91 -11.68
CA GLU A 185 -15.10 15.36 -11.91
C GLU A 185 -13.80 15.93 -12.50
N LEU A 186 -12.66 15.40 -12.07
CA LEU A 186 -11.34 15.75 -12.60
C LEU A 186 -11.07 15.16 -13.99
N LYS A 187 -12.00 14.36 -14.53
CA LYS A 187 -11.94 13.66 -15.82
C LYS A 187 -10.76 12.70 -15.91
N ILE A 188 -10.44 12.05 -14.80
CA ILE A 188 -9.41 11.01 -14.75
C ILE A 188 -10.09 9.67 -15.04
N PRO A 189 -9.58 8.85 -15.97
CA PRO A 189 -10.09 7.50 -16.19
C PRO A 189 -9.92 6.63 -14.95
N ILE A 190 -10.94 5.83 -14.61
CA ILE A 190 -11.00 5.03 -13.38
C ILE A 190 -11.02 3.54 -13.71
N VAL A 191 -10.16 2.77 -13.05
CA VAL A 191 -10.26 1.31 -12.93
C VAL A 191 -10.75 0.99 -11.52
N ASP A 192 -12.02 0.60 -11.41
CA ASP A 192 -12.65 0.27 -10.14
C ASP A 192 -12.67 -1.25 -9.93
N ILE A 193 -11.93 -1.72 -8.93
CA ILE A 193 -11.81 -3.16 -8.63
C ILE A 193 -12.98 -3.67 -7.78
N VAL A 194 -13.77 -2.80 -7.14
CA VAL A 194 -14.94 -3.20 -6.33
C VAL A 194 -15.87 -4.17 -7.09
N PRO A 195 -16.39 -3.83 -8.28
CA PRO A 195 -17.25 -4.73 -9.05
C PRO A 195 -16.50 -5.95 -9.62
N VAL A 196 -15.18 -5.88 -9.77
CA VAL A 196 -14.37 -6.99 -10.28
C VAL A 196 -14.30 -8.12 -9.26
N PHE A 197 -14.08 -7.77 -8.00
CA PHE A 197 -14.07 -8.73 -6.89
C PHE A 197 -15.47 -9.28 -6.63
N TRP A 198 -16.53 -8.45 -6.69
CA TRP A 198 -17.92 -8.94 -6.53
C TRP A 198 -18.37 -9.96 -7.57
N ARG A 199 -17.70 -10.03 -8.74
CA ARG A 199 -17.99 -11.04 -9.76
C ARG A 199 -17.33 -12.39 -9.50
N GLN A 200 -16.42 -12.49 -8.53
CA GLN A 200 -15.83 -13.78 -8.16
C GLN A 200 -16.84 -14.64 -7.40
N PRO A 201 -16.74 -15.98 -7.49
CA PRO A 201 -17.64 -16.89 -6.77
C PRO A 201 -17.66 -16.65 -5.25
N ASP A 202 -16.48 -16.39 -4.67
CA ASP A 202 -16.31 -15.93 -3.29
C ASP A 202 -15.21 -14.85 -3.25
N PRO A 203 -15.56 -13.55 -3.10
CA PRO A 203 -14.58 -12.47 -3.02
C PRO A 203 -13.61 -12.60 -1.83
N LEU A 204 -14.00 -13.30 -0.76
CA LEU A 204 -13.15 -13.47 0.43
C LEU A 204 -11.98 -14.42 0.18
N ASP A 205 -12.05 -15.28 -0.83
CA ASP A 205 -10.93 -16.15 -1.23
C ASP A 205 -9.76 -15.36 -1.85
N LEU A 206 -9.98 -14.09 -2.19
CA LEU A 206 -8.93 -13.17 -2.66
C LEU A 206 -8.11 -12.57 -1.51
N PHE A 207 -8.41 -12.93 -0.26
CA PHE A 207 -7.73 -12.46 0.94
C PHE A 207 -7.14 -13.65 1.71
N PRO A 208 -5.83 -13.65 2.03
CA PRO A 208 -5.18 -14.76 2.73
C PRO A 208 -5.90 -15.10 4.03
N PHE A 209 -6.22 -16.39 4.21
CA PHE A 209 -6.94 -16.90 5.38
C PHE A 209 -8.29 -16.23 5.67
N ARG A 210 -8.87 -15.51 4.69
CA ARG A 210 -10.05 -14.67 4.86
C ARG A 210 -9.87 -13.65 5.99
N GLN A 211 -8.71 -13.02 6.03
CA GLN A 211 -8.36 -11.98 7.00
C GLN A 211 -8.14 -10.62 6.32
N PRO A 212 -8.30 -9.51 7.06
CA PRO A 212 -7.93 -8.18 6.59
C PRO A 212 -6.46 -8.10 6.15
N ALA A 213 -6.15 -7.07 5.35
CA ALA A 213 -4.85 -6.73 4.72
C ALA A 213 -4.76 -7.08 3.23
N HIS A 214 -3.60 -7.59 2.80
CA HIS A 214 -3.22 -7.75 1.39
C HIS A 214 -4.03 -8.82 0.67
N TYR A 215 -4.06 -8.75 -0.65
CA TYR A 215 -4.68 -9.78 -1.49
C TYR A 215 -3.78 -11.02 -1.61
N THR A 216 -4.39 -12.15 -1.99
CA THR A 216 -3.68 -13.35 -2.43
C THR A 216 -3.00 -13.10 -3.79
N PRO A 217 -2.07 -13.98 -4.22
CA PRO A 217 -1.54 -13.94 -5.58
C PRO A 217 -2.63 -13.92 -6.66
N GLU A 218 -3.71 -14.69 -6.45
CA GLU A 218 -4.86 -14.73 -7.35
C GLU A 218 -5.63 -13.40 -7.35
N GLY A 219 -5.81 -12.76 -6.19
CA GLY A 219 -6.41 -11.44 -6.10
C GLY A 219 -5.61 -10.38 -6.83
N TYR A 220 -4.28 -10.38 -6.67
CA TYR A 220 -3.39 -9.48 -7.43
C TYR A 220 -3.39 -9.77 -8.93
N ASP A 221 -3.46 -11.04 -9.35
CA ASP A 221 -3.57 -11.41 -10.76
C ASP A 221 -4.87 -10.86 -11.38
N ILE A 222 -6.00 -10.98 -10.69
CA ILE A 222 -7.28 -10.41 -11.14
C ILE A 222 -7.19 -8.87 -11.29
N VAL A 223 -6.59 -8.17 -10.32
CA VAL A 223 -6.37 -6.72 -10.42
C VAL A 223 -5.50 -6.38 -11.63
N ALA A 224 -4.38 -7.08 -11.81
CA ALA A 224 -3.47 -6.86 -12.92
C ALA A 224 -4.14 -7.11 -14.29
N GLN A 225 -4.95 -8.17 -14.38
CA GLN A 225 -5.72 -8.49 -15.58
C GLN A 225 -6.74 -7.39 -15.91
N GLU A 226 -7.44 -6.84 -14.91
CA GLU A 226 -8.40 -5.75 -15.13
C GLU A 226 -7.70 -4.47 -15.59
N ILE A 227 -6.58 -4.10 -14.95
CA ILE A 227 -5.78 -2.95 -15.39
C ILE A 227 -5.30 -3.15 -16.83
N ARG A 228 -4.79 -4.35 -17.18
CA ARG A 228 -4.36 -4.66 -18.53
C ARG A 228 -5.51 -4.54 -19.54
N ARG A 229 -6.69 -5.09 -19.20
CA ARG A 229 -7.90 -5.02 -20.04
C ARG A 229 -8.29 -3.56 -20.29
N PHE A 230 -8.27 -2.73 -19.25
CA PHE A 230 -8.56 -1.31 -19.34
C PHE A 230 -7.58 -0.58 -20.25
N LEU A 231 -6.27 -0.81 -20.06
CA LEU A 231 -5.22 -0.20 -20.89
C LEU A 231 -5.35 -0.59 -22.37
N GLN A 232 -5.71 -1.84 -22.68
CA GLN A 232 -5.92 -2.27 -24.06
C GLN A 232 -7.10 -1.58 -24.75
N MET A 233 -8.16 -1.25 -24.00
CA MET A 233 -9.31 -0.52 -24.51
C MET A 233 -9.00 0.97 -24.72
N GLU A 234 -8.32 1.60 -23.76
CA GLU A 234 -8.02 3.04 -23.76
C GLU A 234 -6.80 3.41 -24.62
N MET A 235 -5.92 2.44 -24.87
CA MET A 235 -4.69 2.61 -25.64
C MET A 235 -4.49 1.40 -26.56
N PRO A 236 -5.35 1.22 -27.58
CA PRO A 236 -5.16 0.15 -28.55
C PRO A 236 -3.76 0.29 -29.15
N LEU A 237 -2.95 -0.77 -29.03
CA LEU A 237 -1.63 -0.83 -29.63
C LEU A 237 -1.75 -0.39 -31.09
N GLN A 238 -1.01 0.66 -31.47
CA GLN A 238 -0.75 0.87 -32.89
C GLN A 238 -0.09 -0.40 -33.38
N SER A 239 -0.77 -1.11 -34.29
CA SER A 239 -0.26 -2.30 -34.95
C SER A 239 1.18 -2.02 -35.38
N SER A 240 2.13 -2.83 -34.91
CA SER A 240 3.51 -2.78 -35.37
C SER A 240 3.51 -2.77 -36.91
N PRO A 241 4.32 -1.93 -37.57
CA PRO A 241 4.41 -1.99 -39.02
C PRO A 241 4.87 -3.40 -39.41
N PRO A 242 4.31 -3.99 -40.49
CA PRO A 242 4.76 -5.28 -40.96
C PRO A 242 6.26 -5.20 -41.29
N LEU A 243 7.01 -6.21 -40.83
CA LEU A 243 8.41 -6.43 -41.17
C LEU A 243 8.61 -6.55 -42.68
#